data_AF-A0A1H9K373-F1
#
_entry.id   AF-A0A1H9K373-F1
#
_cell.length_a   1.000
_cell.length_b   1.000
_cell.length_c   1.000
_cell.angle_alpha   90.00
_cell.angle_beta   90.00
_cell.angle_gamma   90.00
#
_symmetry.space_group_name_H-M   'P 1'
#
loop_
_entity.id
_entity.type
_entity.pdbx_description
1 polymer ?
#
loop_
_entity_poly.entity_id
_entity_poly.type
_entity_poly.pdbx_seq_one_letter_code
_entity_poly.pdbx_strand_id
1 'polypeptide(L)'
;MQNPVWTLIAVFLPLSVVTIGGGQSALAEIQRQTVDVQHWMTSADFVDTFAISRMTPGPGSLIATLIGWKVAGLPGAIAATLALFGPTSFLIYAVAHLWTRYRGARWQVALETGLRPVAAGMILAATNVLIQSMSGGWLARGICLASAAALTFTRVNPVILLALGAATFAAIHPLL
;
A
#
# COMPACT_ATOMS: atom_id res chain seq x y z
N MET A 1 4.06 1.68 35.97
CA MET A 1 2.90 2.25 35.26
C MET A 1 3.42 3.16 34.14
N GLN A 2 3.79 2.59 32.99
CA GLN A 2 4.19 3.37 31.82
C GLN A 2 2.91 3.73 31.06
N ASN A 3 2.73 5.02 30.74
CA ASN A 3 1.53 5.52 30.09
C ASN A 3 1.34 4.78 28.74
N PRO A 4 0.18 4.16 28.49
CA PRO A 4 -0.05 3.38 27.27
C PRO A 4 0.14 4.21 26.00
N VAL A 5 -0.09 5.53 26.07
CA VAL A 5 0.13 6.48 24.97
C VAL A 5 1.60 6.57 24.55
N TRP A 6 2.53 6.61 25.50
CA TRP A 6 3.96 6.67 25.19
C TRP A 6 4.45 5.39 24.51
N THR A 7 3.90 4.25 24.93
CA THR A 7 4.23 2.95 24.31
C THR A 7 3.72 2.87 22.87
N LEU A 8 2.51 3.38 22.60
CA LEU A 8 1.99 3.51 21.23
C LEU A 8 2.92 4.35 20.36
N ILE A 9 3.37 5.50 20.85
CA ILE A 9 4.29 6.37 20.10
C ILE A 9 5.61 5.62 19.84
N ALA A 10 6.20 4.98 20.86
CA ALA A 10 7.46 4.27 20.73
C ALA A 10 7.41 3.11 19.71
N VAL A 11 6.25 2.46 19.56
CA VAL A 11 6.03 1.38 18.59
C VAL A 11 5.76 1.91 17.19
N PHE A 12 4.82 2.86 17.03
CA PHE A 12 4.39 3.31 15.70
C PHE A 12 5.34 4.34 15.04
N LEU A 13 6.08 5.11 15.83
CA LEU A 13 7.03 6.11 15.32
C LEU A 13 8.15 5.48 14.47
N PRO A 14 8.87 4.42 14.87
CA PRO A 14 9.87 3.80 13.99
C PRO A 14 9.23 3.14 12.77
N LEU A 15 8.03 2.56 12.90
CA LEU A 15 7.32 1.91 11.79
C LEU A 15 6.98 2.88 10.67
N SER A 16 6.71 4.15 10.99
CA SER A 16 6.48 5.20 10.00
C SER A 16 7.64 5.41 9.01
N VAL A 17 8.88 5.23 9.47
CA VAL A 17 10.10 5.48 8.69
C VAL A 17 10.57 4.19 8.01
N VAL A 18 10.31 3.04 8.65
CA VAL A 18 10.77 1.71 8.21
C VAL A 18 9.80 1.02 7.24
N THR A 19 8.75 1.71 6.78
CA THR A 19 7.80 1.17 5.79
C THR A 19 8.39 1.22 4.37
N ILE A 20 9.39 0.36 4.11
CA ILE A 20 9.98 0.17 2.78
C ILE A 20 9.07 -0.79 2.00
N GLY A 21 8.58 -0.38 0.83
CA GLY A 21 7.64 -1.17 0.01
C GLY A 21 6.15 -0.80 0.14
N GLY A 22 5.83 0.28 0.87
CA GLY A 22 4.47 0.82 0.98
C GLY A 22 3.69 0.31 2.20
N GLY A 23 2.53 0.90 2.50
CA GLY A 23 1.80 0.67 3.75
C GLY A 23 1.40 -0.77 4.07
N GLN A 24 1.50 -1.69 3.10
CA GLN A 24 1.21 -3.11 3.30
C GLN A 24 2.38 -3.88 3.94
N SER A 25 3.64 -3.45 3.72
CA SER A 25 4.79 -4.11 4.35
C SER A 25 4.83 -3.86 5.86
N ALA A 26 4.33 -2.71 6.30
CA ALA A 26 4.21 -2.38 7.72
C ALA A 26 3.19 -3.27 8.46
N LEU A 27 2.21 -3.85 7.77
CA LEU A 27 1.10 -4.56 8.42
C LEU A 27 1.57 -5.79 9.20
N ALA A 28 2.50 -6.57 8.65
CA ALA A 28 3.06 -7.75 9.31
C ALA A 28 3.79 -7.37 10.60
N GLU A 29 4.56 -6.27 10.58
CA GLU A 29 5.26 -5.80 11.77
C GLU A 29 4.30 -5.16 12.78
N ILE A 30 3.26 -4.44 12.34
CA ILE A 30 2.20 -3.94 13.23
C ILE A 30 1.51 -5.11 13.93
N GLN A 31 1.19 -6.19 13.22
CA GLN A 31 0.60 -7.40 13.80
C GLN A 31 1.53 -7.99 14.86
N ARG A 32 2.81 -8.20 14.52
CA ARG A 32 3.81 -8.73 15.45
C ARG A 32 3.94 -7.88 16.70
N GLN A 33 4.04 -6.56 16.55
CA GLN A 33 4.17 -5.64 17.68
C GLN A 33 2.91 -5.61 18.56
N THR A 34 1.74 -5.62 17.94
CA THR A 34 0.46 -5.45 18.64
C THR A 34 0.00 -6.74 19.32
N VAL A 35 0.24 -7.90 18.69
CA VAL A 35 -0.20 -9.22 19.16
C VAL A 35 0.90 -9.93 19.95
N ASP A 36 2.10 -10.05 19.37
CA ASP A 36 3.15 -10.94 19.93
C ASP A 36 4.08 -10.24 20.92
N VAL A 37 4.30 -8.93 20.78
CA VAL A 37 5.19 -8.16 21.65
C VAL A 37 4.41 -7.47 22.77
N GLN A 38 3.48 -6.59 22.41
CA GLN A 38 2.74 -5.77 23.35
C GLN A 38 1.47 -6.44 23.89
N HIS A 39 1.01 -7.53 23.26
CA HIS A 39 -0.17 -8.29 23.67
C HIS A 39 -1.43 -7.41 23.87
N TRP A 40 -1.56 -6.35 23.07
CA TRP A 40 -2.71 -5.43 23.13
C TRP A 40 -3.99 -6.04 22.57
N MET A 41 -3.87 -7.06 21.71
CA MET A 41 -5.00 -7.79 21.15
C MET A 41 -4.60 -9.19 20.71
N THR A 42 -5.60 -10.05 20.54
CA THR A 42 -5.43 -11.38 19.97
C THR A 42 -5.25 -11.31 18.45
N SER A 43 -4.77 -12.40 17.84
CA SER A 43 -4.70 -12.49 16.37
C SER A 43 -6.09 -12.36 15.72
N ALA A 44 -7.14 -12.90 16.36
CA ALA A 44 -8.52 -12.78 15.87
C ALA A 44 -9.00 -11.31 15.89
N ASP A 45 -8.82 -10.64 17.03
CA ASP A 45 -9.13 -9.23 17.18
C ASP A 45 -8.38 -8.34 16.19
N PHE A 46 -7.12 -8.68 15.88
CA PHE A 46 -6.32 -7.97 14.89
C PHE A 46 -6.93 -8.12 13.49
N VAL A 47 -7.34 -9.33 13.11
CA VAL A 47 -7.98 -9.59 11.81
C VAL A 47 -9.31 -8.82 11.70
N ASP A 48 -10.12 -8.79 12.76
CA ASP A 48 -11.36 -8.02 12.77
C ASP A 48 -11.09 -6.52 12.64
N THR A 49 -10.10 -6.01 13.38
CA THR A 49 -9.69 -4.60 13.31
C THR A 49 -9.15 -4.26 11.92
N PHE A 50 -8.38 -5.16 11.30
CA PHE A 50 -7.92 -5.02 9.93
C PHE A 50 -9.10 -4.99 8.94
N ALA A 51 -10.06 -5.90 9.07
CA ALA A 51 -11.25 -5.91 8.22
C ALA A 51 -12.05 -4.60 8.32
N ILE A 52 -12.26 -4.09 9.54
CA ILE A 52 -12.91 -2.80 9.78
C ILE A 52 -12.13 -1.65 9.12
N SER A 53 -10.79 -1.65 9.25
CA SER A 53 -9.95 -0.64 8.62
C SER A 53 -10.04 -0.62 7.09
N ARG A 54 -10.33 -1.78 6.47
CA ARG A 54 -10.49 -1.92 5.01
C ARG A 54 -11.88 -1.55 4.52
N MET A 55 -12.90 -1.74 5.34
CA MET A 55 -14.27 -1.31 5.02
C MET A 55 -14.43 0.21 5.15
N THR A 56 -13.61 0.85 6.00
CA THR A 56 -13.65 2.29 6.19
C THR A 56 -13.05 3.01 4.99
N PRO A 57 -13.73 4.00 4.39
CA PRO A 57 -13.14 4.80 3.32
C PRO A 57 -11.94 5.59 3.86
N GLY A 58 -10.75 5.32 3.34
CA GLY A 58 -9.52 5.97 3.78
C GLY A 58 -8.26 5.17 3.50
N PRO A 59 -7.11 5.62 4.02
CA PRO A 59 -5.86 4.88 3.87
C PRO A 59 -5.91 3.58 4.67
N GLY A 60 -5.44 2.48 4.08
CA GLY A 60 -5.42 1.17 4.77
C GLY A 60 -4.56 1.14 6.05
N SER A 61 -3.75 2.17 6.30
CA SER A 61 -3.01 2.37 7.56
C SER A 61 -3.87 2.86 8.74
N LEU A 62 -5.17 3.11 8.53
CA LEU A 62 -6.12 3.44 9.62
C LEU A 62 -6.20 2.36 10.72
N ILE A 63 -5.74 1.14 10.45
CA ILE A 63 -5.61 0.10 11.46
C ILE A 63 -4.82 0.57 12.69
N ALA A 64 -3.76 1.38 12.51
CA ALA A 64 -2.98 1.91 13.63
C ALA A 64 -3.79 2.86 14.52
N THR A 65 -4.67 3.66 13.92
CA THR A 65 -5.60 4.54 14.65
C THR A 65 -6.61 3.73 15.47
N LEU A 66 -7.15 2.65 14.90
CA LEU A 66 -8.08 1.74 15.59
C LEU A 66 -7.39 0.97 16.74
N ILE A 67 -6.16 0.51 16.51
CA ILE A 67 -5.32 -0.11 17.55
C ILE A 67 -5.08 0.89 18.69
N GLY A 68 -4.68 2.13 18.37
CA GLY A 68 -4.48 3.19 19.36
C GLY A 68 -5.75 3.51 20.16
N TRP A 69 -6.91 3.52 19.49
CA TRP A 69 -8.20 3.68 20.14
C TRP A 69 -8.48 2.55 21.13
N LYS A 70 -8.22 1.30 20.75
CA LYS A 70 -8.47 0.14 21.61
C LYS A 70 -7.56 0.14 22.85
N VAL A 71 -6.32 0.60 22.72
CA VAL A 71 -5.32 0.59 23.80
C VAL A 71 -5.52 1.71 24.82
N ALA A 72 -5.82 2.93 24.38
CA ALA A 72 -5.91 4.09 25.29
C ALA A 72 -7.07 5.06 24.95
N GLY A 73 -8.08 4.61 24.20
CA GLY A 73 -9.20 5.45 23.77
C GLY A 73 -8.77 6.55 22.80
N LEU A 74 -9.51 7.64 22.79
CA LEU A 74 -9.24 8.80 21.92
C LEU A 74 -7.78 9.32 21.98
N PRO A 75 -7.13 9.49 23.15
CA PRO A 75 -5.74 9.95 23.17
C PRO A 75 -4.76 8.93 22.56
N GLY A 76 -5.05 7.63 22.69
CA GLY A 76 -4.27 6.59 22.01
C GLY A 76 -4.43 6.61 20.49
N ALA A 77 -5.66 6.85 20.01
CA ALA A 77 -5.95 6.97 18.58
C ALA A 77 -5.18 8.13 17.94
N ILE A 78 -5.20 9.30 18.60
CA ILE A 78 -4.47 10.49 18.14
C ILE A 78 -2.96 10.23 18.15
N ALA A 79 -2.45 9.67 19.24
CA ALA A 79 -1.01 9.42 19.37
C ALA A 79 -0.49 8.40 18.35
N ALA A 80 -1.19 7.29 18.14
CA ALA A 80 -0.81 6.28 17.14
C ALA A 80 -0.84 6.87 15.71
N THR A 81 -1.85 7.69 15.41
CA THR A 81 -1.96 8.36 14.11
C THR A 81 -0.82 9.35 13.87
N LEU A 82 -0.55 10.23 14.85
CA LEU A 82 0.53 11.21 14.74
C LEU A 82 1.91 10.53 14.70
N ALA A 83 2.11 9.47 15.46
CA ALA A 83 3.36 8.71 15.44
C ALA A 83 3.57 8.02 14.08
N LEU A 84 2.51 7.46 13.48
CA LEU A 84 2.63 6.77 12.20
C LEU A 84 2.76 7.73 11.00
N PHE A 85 2.06 8.86 11.01
CA PHE A 85 2.04 9.78 9.85
C PHE A 85 2.94 11.00 10.00
N GLY A 86 3.21 11.46 11.22
CA GLY A 86 3.97 12.68 11.50
C GLY A 86 5.38 12.67 10.89
N PRO A 87 6.27 11.74 11.27
CA PRO A 87 7.63 11.65 10.73
C PRO A 87 7.68 11.49 9.20
N THR A 88 6.84 10.65 8.61
CA THR A 88 6.81 10.48 7.14
C THR A 88 6.33 11.74 6.43
N SER A 89 5.32 12.43 6.99
CA SER A 89 4.82 13.70 6.44
C SER A 89 5.89 14.79 6.51
N PHE A 90 6.61 14.88 7.63
CA PHE A 90 7.73 15.81 7.77
C PHE A 90 8.87 15.50 6.79
N LEU A 91 9.21 14.22 6.62
CA LEU A 91 10.25 13.78 5.69
C LEU A 91 9.89 14.11 4.24
N ILE A 92 8.66 13.81 3.82
CA ILE A 92 8.16 14.16 2.48
C ILE A 92 8.15 15.67 2.28
N TYR A 93 7.70 16.44 3.28
CA TYR A 93 7.73 17.91 3.22
C TYR A 93 9.16 18.45 3.07
N ALA A 94 10.12 17.94 3.85
CA ALA A 94 11.52 18.34 3.77
C ALA A 94 12.12 18.01 2.40
N VAL A 95 11.85 16.80 1.87
CA VAL A 95 12.29 16.39 0.53
C VAL A 95 11.66 17.27 -0.55
N ALA A 96 10.35 17.53 -0.48
CA ALA A 96 9.66 18.38 -1.44
C ALA A 96 10.18 19.83 -1.41
N HIS A 97 10.44 20.37 -0.21
CA HIS A 97 11.04 21.70 -0.05
C HIS A 97 12.44 21.75 -0.65
N LEU A 98 13.28 20.74 -0.39
CA LEU A 98 14.61 20.63 -1.00
C LEU A 98 14.52 20.51 -2.52
N TRP A 99 13.59 19.70 -3.02
CA TRP A 99 13.38 19.49 -4.44
C TRP A 99 13.00 20.79 -5.16
N THR A 100 12.08 21.55 -4.59
CA THR A 100 11.65 22.85 -5.13
C THR A 100 12.72 23.93 -5.01
N ARG A 101 13.54 23.92 -3.95
CA ARG A 101 14.65 24.87 -3.77
C ARG A 101 15.77 24.70 -4.80
N TYR A 102 16.09 23.47 -5.17
CA TYR A 102 17.18 23.16 -6.11
C TYR A 102 16.69 22.90 -7.55
N ARG A 103 15.47 23.34 -7.87
CA ARG A 103 14.80 23.09 -9.15
C ARG A 103 15.68 23.48 -10.33
N GLY A 104 16.10 22.49 -11.13
CA GLY A 104 16.95 22.69 -12.32
C GLY A 104 18.44 22.41 -12.10
N ALA A 105 18.84 21.95 -10.91
CA ALA A 105 20.21 21.50 -10.69
C ALA A 105 20.53 20.24 -11.53
N ARG A 106 21.77 20.13 -12.01
CA ARG A 106 22.23 18.99 -12.85
C ARG A 106 21.98 17.63 -12.19
N TRP A 107 22.09 17.55 -10.86
CA TRP A 107 21.83 16.33 -10.11
C TRP A 107 20.35 15.93 -10.13
N GLN A 108 19.41 16.88 -10.06
CA GLN A 108 17.97 16.59 -10.13
C GLN A 108 17.57 16.07 -11.50
N VAL A 109 18.03 16.73 -12.56
CA VAL A 109 17.74 16.31 -13.94
C VAL A 109 18.33 14.93 -14.22
N ALA A 110 19.56 14.67 -13.75
CA ALA A 110 20.16 13.34 -13.85
C ALA A 110 19.36 12.28 -13.08
N LEU A 111 18.90 12.62 -11.87
CA LEU A 111 18.09 11.72 -11.04
C LEU A 111 16.73 11.42 -11.69
N GLU A 112 16.01 12.43 -12.17
CA GLU A 112 14.73 12.24 -12.88
C GLU A 112 14.90 11.41 -14.15
N THR A 113 15.94 11.70 -14.93
CA THR A 113 16.22 10.98 -16.18
C THR A 113 16.63 9.54 -15.92
N GLY A 114 17.33 9.26 -14.81
CA GLY A 114 17.69 7.91 -14.38
C GLY A 114 16.53 7.13 -13.75
N LEU A 115 15.69 7.77 -12.93
CA LEU A 115 14.57 7.09 -12.26
C LEU A 115 13.44 6.72 -13.21
N ARG A 116 13.15 7.53 -14.25
CA ARG A 116 12.08 7.25 -15.21
C ARG A 116 12.20 5.86 -15.87
N PRO A 117 13.33 5.47 -16.49
CA PRO A 117 13.48 4.14 -17.07
C PRO A 117 13.56 3.04 -16.01
N VAL A 118 14.11 3.31 -14.82
CA VAL A 118 14.13 2.34 -13.71
C VAL A 118 12.71 2.00 -13.25
N ALA A 119 11.86 3.01 -13.05
CA ALA A 119 10.46 2.81 -12.70
C ALA A 119 9.71 2.03 -13.79
N ALA A 120 9.91 2.38 -15.07
CA ALA A 120 9.34 1.63 -16.19
C ALA A 120 9.80 0.16 -16.20
N GLY A 121 11.10 -0.09 -15.99
CA GLY A 121 11.66 -1.43 -15.89
C GLY A 121 11.09 -2.24 -14.72
N MET A 122 10.92 -1.63 -13.54
CA MET A 122 10.30 -2.29 -12.38
C MET A 122 8.83 -2.64 -12.64
N ILE A 123 8.08 -1.75 -13.28
CA ILE A 123 6.68 -2.02 -13.66
C ILE A 123 6.61 -3.18 -14.66
N LEU A 124 7.49 -3.19 -15.68
CA LEU A 124 7.57 -4.29 -16.64
C LEU A 124 7.96 -5.61 -15.98
N ALA A 125 8.91 -5.60 -15.05
CA ALA A 125 9.32 -6.77 -14.29
C ALA A 125 8.16 -7.33 -13.43
N ALA A 126 7.46 -6.46 -12.70
CA ALA A 126 6.29 -6.86 -11.91
C ALA A 126 5.17 -7.43 -12.81
N THR A 127 4.94 -6.81 -13.97
CA THR A 127 3.96 -7.28 -14.96
C THR A 127 4.33 -8.67 -15.48
N ASN A 128 5.61 -8.91 -15.75
CA ASN A 128 6.10 -10.22 -16.20
C ASN A 128 5.87 -11.31 -15.14
N VAL A 129 6.13 -11.03 -13.86
CA VAL A 129 5.82 -11.96 -12.75
C VAL A 129 4.33 -12.28 -12.71
N LEU A 130 3.47 -11.27 -12.89
CA LEU A 130 2.02 -11.48 -12.88
C LEU A 130 1.57 -12.35 -14.05
N ILE A 131 2.07 -12.10 -15.27
CA ILE A 131 1.77 -12.89 -16.48
C ILE A 131 2.19 -14.35 -16.32
N GLN A 132 3.35 -14.61 -15.72
CA GLN A 132 3.83 -15.97 -15.48
C GLN A 132 3.00 -16.71 -14.44
N SER A 133 2.38 -15.99 -13.50
CA SER A 133 1.52 -16.56 -12.45
C SER A 133 0.11 -16.89 -12.94
N MET A 134 -0.27 -16.51 -14.18
CA MET A 134 -1.60 -16.78 -14.73
C MET A 134 -1.74 -18.27 -15.12
N SER A 135 -2.77 -18.93 -14.60
CA SER A 135 -3.06 -20.35 -14.84
C SER A 135 -3.71 -20.66 -16.20
N GLY A 136 -4.21 -19.64 -16.94
CA GLY A 136 -4.99 -19.82 -18.17
C GLY A 136 -4.18 -20.02 -19.47
N GLY A 137 -2.90 -20.41 -19.38
CA GLY A 137 -2.07 -20.75 -20.54
C GLY A 137 -1.87 -19.61 -21.56
N TRP A 138 -1.73 -19.97 -22.84
CA TRP A 138 -1.44 -19.01 -23.94
C TRP A 138 -2.61 -18.07 -24.24
N LEU A 139 -3.85 -18.52 -24.04
CA LEU A 139 -5.08 -17.73 -24.21
C LEU A 139 -5.15 -16.58 -23.20
N ALA A 140 -4.89 -16.84 -21.92
CA ALA A 140 -4.88 -15.80 -20.89
C ALA A 140 -3.80 -14.73 -21.13
N ARG A 141 -2.63 -15.15 -21.61
CA ARG A 141 -1.55 -14.21 -22.01
C ARG A 141 -1.96 -13.36 -23.21
N GLY A 142 -2.62 -13.96 -24.20
CA GLY A 142 -3.16 -13.26 -25.36
C GLY A 142 -4.21 -12.21 -24.97
N ILE A 143 -5.15 -12.56 -24.09
CA ILE A 143 -6.18 -11.63 -23.58
C ILE A 143 -5.54 -10.50 -22.78
N CYS A 144 -4.54 -10.80 -21.96
CA CYS A 144 -3.80 -9.79 -21.19
C CYS A 144 -3.12 -8.77 -22.10
N LEU A 145 -2.35 -9.24 -23.11
CA LEU A 145 -1.68 -8.37 -24.08
C LEU A 145 -2.68 -7.58 -24.93
N ALA A 146 -3.76 -8.20 -25.40
CA ALA A 146 -4.81 -7.53 -26.16
C ALA A 146 -5.50 -6.44 -25.34
N SER A 147 -5.79 -6.71 -24.07
CA SER A 147 -6.40 -5.74 -23.14
C SER A 147 -5.45 -4.57 -22.84
N ALA A 148 -4.17 -4.85 -22.61
CA ALA A 148 -3.15 -3.83 -22.40
C ALA A 148 -2.95 -2.94 -23.64
N ALA A 149 -2.92 -3.54 -24.83
CA ALA A 149 -2.85 -2.81 -26.08
C ALA A 149 -4.10 -1.95 -26.29
N ALA A 150 -5.31 -2.50 -26.07
CA ALA A 150 -6.55 -1.75 -26.17
C ALA A 150 -6.55 -0.52 -25.24
N LEU A 151 -6.14 -0.67 -23.98
CA LEU A 151 -6.03 0.44 -23.03
C LEU A 151 -5.00 1.51 -23.44
N THR A 152 -3.92 1.09 -24.10
CA THR A 152 -2.85 1.99 -24.52
C THR A 152 -3.24 2.80 -25.77
N PHE A 153 -3.95 2.16 -26.71
CA PHE A 153 -4.31 2.75 -27.99
C PHE A 153 -5.71 3.36 -28.04
N THR A 154 -6.59 3.05 -27.08
CA THR A 154 -7.96 3.60 -27.03
C THR A 154 -8.26 4.27 -25.70
N ARG A 155 -9.18 5.25 -25.71
CA ARG A 155 -9.66 5.95 -24.50
C ARG A 155 -10.76 5.17 -23.78
N VAL A 156 -10.83 3.85 -23.96
CA VAL A 156 -11.89 3.03 -23.37
C VAL A 156 -11.71 3.01 -21.86
N ASN A 157 -12.81 3.18 -21.12
CA ASN A 157 -12.79 3.15 -19.67
C ASN A 157 -12.34 1.75 -19.20
N PRO A 158 -11.31 1.63 -18.33
CA PRO A 158 -10.83 0.37 -17.78
C PRO A 158 -11.95 -0.49 -17.16
N VAL A 159 -12.98 0.15 -16.62
CA VAL A 159 -14.15 -0.52 -16.03
C VAL A 159 -14.89 -1.37 -17.05
N ILE A 160 -14.99 -0.92 -18.31
CA ILE A 160 -15.69 -1.66 -19.37
C ILE A 160 -14.90 -2.92 -19.75
N LEU A 161 -13.57 -2.80 -19.84
CA LEU A 161 -12.68 -3.93 -20.10
C LEU A 161 -12.71 -4.96 -18.96
N LEU A 162 -12.74 -4.50 -17.71
CA LEU A 162 -12.89 -5.37 -16.55
C LEU A 162 -14.26 -6.07 -16.54
N ALA A 163 -15.33 -5.36 -16.88
CA ALA A 163 -16.67 -5.94 -16.98
C ALA A 163 -16.76 -7.00 -18.09
N LEU A 164 -16.15 -6.76 -19.25
CA LEU A 164 -16.07 -7.73 -20.34
C LEU A 164 -15.21 -8.95 -19.98
N GLY A 165 -14.08 -8.74 -19.29
CA GLY A 165 -13.25 -9.83 -18.76
C GLY A 165 -14.01 -10.69 -17.74
N ALA A 166 -14.75 -10.06 -16.83
CA ALA A 166 -15.59 -10.76 -15.87
C ALA A 166 -16.75 -11.53 -16.55
N ALA A 167 -17.38 -10.93 -17.56
CA ALA A 167 -18.47 -11.56 -18.31
C ALA A 167 -17.99 -12.77 -19.12
N THR A 168 -16.83 -12.67 -19.78
CA THR A 168 -16.22 -13.78 -20.52
C THR A 168 -15.78 -14.91 -19.57
N PHE A 169 -15.19 -14.57 -18.41
CA PHE A 169 -14.88 -15.57 -17.39
C PHE A 169 -16.14 -16.28 -16.86
N ALA A 170 -17.20 -15.53 -16.55
CA ALA A 170 -18.47 -16.10 -16.08
C ALA A 170 -19.16 -16.98 -17.13
N ALA A 171 -18.97 -16.69 -18.42
CA ALA A 171 -19.52 -17.50 -19.51
C ALA A 171 -18.73 -18.80 -19.76
N ILE A 172 -17.43 -18.82 -19.46
CA ILE A 172 -16.54 -19.98 -19.68
C ILE A 172 -16.48 -20.88 -18.44
N HIS A 173 -16.62 -20.33 -17.22
CA HIS A 173 -16.66 -21.09 -15.97
C HIS A 173 -17.67 -22.25 -15.93
N PRO A 174 -18.90 -22.16 -16.49
CA PRO A 174 -19.82 -23.30 -16.52
C PRO A 174 -19.48 -24.38 -17.57
N LEU A 175 -18.48 -24.16 -18.44
CA LEU A 175 -18.04 -25.07 -19.49
C LEU A 175 -16.71 -25.79 -19.19
N LEU A 176 -16.08 -25.47 -18.05
CA LEU A 176 -14.89 -26.13 -17.48
C LEU A 176 -15.27 -26.95 -16.25
#